data_AF-A0A0A6VCC9-F1
#
_entry.id   AF-A0A0A6VCC9-F1
#
_cell.length_a   1.000
_cell.length_b   1.000
_cell.length_c   1.000
_cell.angle_alpha   90.00
_cell.angle_beta   90.00
_cell.angle_gamma   90.00
#
_symmetry.space_group_name_H-M   'P 1'
#
loop_
_entity.id
_entity.type
_entity.pdbx_description
1 polymer ?
#
loop_
_entity_poly.entity_id
_entity_poly.type
_entity_poly.pdbx_seq_one_letter_code
_entity_poly.pdbx_strand_id
1 'polypeptide(L)' 'MAKKQTEANKKWQEKNKEHAKYLSNRSRSRSFIRNQATFEDIQELRKLLDEREEQIKNSALPE' A
#
# COMPACT_ATOMS: atom_id res chain seq x y z
N MET A 1 19.39 -13.48 -19.43
CA MET A 1 19.94 -13.96 -18.13
C MET A 1 18.83 -13.99 -17.09
N ALA A 2 18.84 -15.01 -16.24
CA ALA A 2 18.05 -15.24 -15.01
C ALA A 2 16.50 -15.17 -15.09
N LYS A 3 15.85 -16.20 -15.65
CA LYS A 3 14.48 -16.58 -15.26
C LYS A 3 14.49 -17.95 -14.56
N LYS A 4 15.09 -18.00 -13.37
CA LYS A 4 14.75 -18.99 -12.35
C LYS A 4 14.05 -18.24 -11.22
N GLN A 5 12.84 -17.74 -11.48
CA GLN A 5 11.91 -17.51 -10.37
C GLN A 5 11.47 -18.90 -9.92
N THR A 6 12.32 -19.45 -9.07
CA THR A 6 12.19 -20.75 -8.43
C THR A 6 10.78 -20.85 -7.87
N GLU A 7 10.16 -22.01 -7.98
CA GLU A 7 8.84 -22.30 -7.42
C GLU A 7 8.75 -21.95 -5.91
N ALA A 8 9.90 -21.88 -5.23
CA ALA A 8 10.07 -21.33 -3.89
C ALA A 8 9.66 -19.84 -3.75
N ASN A 9 9.96 -18.99 -4.72
CA ASN A 9 9.56 -17.58 -4.72
C ASN A 9 8.04 -17.45 -4.92
N LYS A 10 7.44 -18.33 -5.75
CA LYS A 10 5.99 -18.45 -5.85
C LYS A 10 5.37 -18.91 -4.54
N LYS A 11 5.87 -19.98 -3.91
CA LYS A 11 5.37 -20.45 -2.59
C LYS A 11 5.52 -19.41 -1.48
N TRP A 12 6.61 -18.63 -1.47
CA TRP A 12 6.78 -17.52 -0.53
C TRP A 12 5.82 -16.38 -0.82
N GLN A 13 5.65 -15.98 -2.09
CA GLN A 13 4.61 -15.04 -2.49
C GLN A 13 3.22 -15.55 -2.16
N GLU A 14 2.97 -16.85 -2.19
CA GLU A 14 1.68 -17.43 -1.84
C GLU A 14 1.37 -17.36 -0.33
N LYS A 15 2.37 -17.63 0.51
CA LYS A 15 2.27 -17.44 1.97
C LYS A 15 2.26 -15.97 2.37
N ASN A 16 2.81 -15.09 1.54
CA ASN A 16 2.91 -13.64 1.79
C ASN A 16 2.10 -12.82 0.78
N LYS A 17 0.99 -13.36 0.26
CA LYS A 17 0.16 -12.70 -0.78
C LYS A 17 -0.28 -11.32 -0.31
N GLU A 18 -0.69 -11.22 0.95
CA GLU A 18 -1.14 -9.95 1.55
C GLU A 18 -0.01 -8.93 1.65
N HIS A 19 1.18 -9.37 2.07
CA HIS A 19 2.33 -8.47 2.17
C HIS A 19 2.82 -8.02 0.78
N ALA A 20 2.85 -8.93 -0.19
CA ALA A 20 3.19 -8.60 -1.57
C ALA A 20 2.16 -7.63 -2.19
N LYS A 21 0.86 -7.86 -1.94
CA LYS A 21 -0.22 -6.96 -2.35
C LYS A 21 -0.08 -5.59 -1.69
N TYR A 22 0.23 -5.55 -0.39
CA TYR A 22 0.53 -4.30 0.34
C TYR A 22 1.68 -3.52 -0.32
N LEU A 23 2.81 -4.16 -0.60
CA LEU A 23 3.96 -3.52 -1.23
C LEU A 23 3.66 -3.00 -2.64
N SER A 24 2.93 -3.80 -3.43
CA SER A 24 2.49 -3.41 -4.77
C SER A 24 1.58 -2.18 -4.73
N ASN A 25 0.54 -2.23 -3.88
CA ASN A 25 -0.39 -1.12 -3.69
C ASN A 25 0.35 0.14 -3.23
N ARG A 26 1.23 0.02 -2.22
CA ARG A 26 2.02 1.15 -1.71
C ARG A 26 2.88 1.80 -2.79
N SER A 27 3.51 1.00 -3.64
CA SER A 27 4.33 1.51 -4.75
C SER A 27 3.47 2.21 -5.81
N ARG A 28 2.32 1.62 -6.15
CA ARG A 28 1.39 2.19 -7.12
C ARG A 28 0.78 3.51 -6.64
N SER A 29 0.34 3.59 -5.39
CA SER A 29 -0.18 4.82 -4.78
C SER A 29 0.86 5.94 -4.79
N ARG A 30 2.13 5.63 -4.46
CA ARG A 30 3.23 6.61 -4.53
C ARG A 30 3.45 7.16 -5.93
N SER A 31 3.40 6.30 -6.95
CA SER A 31 3.57 6.73 -8.34
C SER A 31 2.39 7.58 -8.80
N PHE A 32 1.18 7.18 -8.43
CA PHE A 32 -0.04 7.94 -8.73
C PHE A 32 0.03 9.35 -8.14
N ILE A 33 0.30 9.48 -6.85
CA ILE A 33 0.40 10.77 -6.15
C ILE A 33 1.47 11.69 -6.77
N ARG A 34 2.61 11.14 -7.21
CA ARG A 34 3.70 11.95 -7.76
C ARG A 34 3.49 12.37 -9.21
N ASN A 35 2.92 11.50 -10.03
CA ASN A 35 3.01 11.62 -11.49
C ASN A 35 1.67 11.75 -12.19
N GLN A 36 0.55 11.40 -11.54
CA GLN A 36 -0.76 11.29 -12.20
C GLN A 36 -1.87 12.06 -11.47
N ALA A 37 -1.79 12.17 -10.15
CA ALA A 37 -2.84 12.80 -9.34
C ALA A 37 -3.02 14.27 -9.69
N THR A 38 -4.28 14.67 -9.84
CA THR A 38 -4.70 16.06 -10.00
C THR A 38 -4.77 16.77 -8.64
N PHE A 39 -4.99 18.09 -8.66
CA PHE A 39 -5.12 18.86 -7.43
C PHE A 39 -6.30 18.37 -6.56
N GLU A 40 -7.45 18.09 -7.17
CA GLU A 40 -8.62 17.54 -6.48
C GLU A 40 -8.31 16.17 -5.86
N ASP A 41 -7.65 15.27 -6.60
CA ASP A 41 -7.22 13.97 -6.07
C ASP A 41 -6.33 14.13 -4.83
N ILE A 42 -5.39 15.07 -4.86
CA ILE A 42 -4.50 15.33 -3.71
C ILE A 42 -5.30 15.85 -2.51
N GLN A 43 -6.30 16.70 -2.72
CA GLN A 43 -7.15 17.19 -1.64
C GLN A 43 -8.01 16.08 -1.03
N GLU A 44 -8.60 15.22 -1.86
CA GLU A 44 -9.36 14.07 -1.40
C GLU A 44 -8.48 13.08 -0.63
N LEU A 45 -7.30 12.74 -1.18
CA LEU A 45 -6.36 11.82 -0.54
C LEU A 45 -5.88 12.33 0.82
N ARG A 46 -5.73 13.65 1.01
CA ARG A 46 -5.40 14.22 2.32
C ARG A 46 -6.50 13.95 3.35
N LYS A 47 -7.77 14.19 3.00
CA LYS A 47 -8.90 13.90 3.90
C LYS A 47 -8.96 12.43 4.28
N LEU A 48 -8.78 11.53 3.30
CA LEU A 48 -8.75 10.09 3.55
C LEU A 48 -7.58 9.66 4.45
N LEU A 49 -6.42 10.32 4.34
CA LEU A 49 -5.28 10.07 5.21
C LEU A 49 -5.54 10.53 6.64
N ASP A 50 -6.15 11.71 6.82
CA ASP A 50 -6.50 12.26 8.13
C ASP A 50 -7.48 11.33 8.85
N GLU A 51 -8.58 10.93 8.19
CA GLU A 51 -9.56 9.98 8.74
C GLU A 51 -8.91 8.64 9.13
N ARG A 52 -8.00 8.13 8.28
CA ARG A 52 -7.32 6.86 8.56
C ARG A 52 -6.37 6.99 9.74
N GLU A 53 -5.66 8.11 9.88
CA GLU A 53 -4.77 8.37 11.01
C GLU A 53 -5.54 8.44 12.32
N GLU A 54 -6.69 9.12 12.35
CA GLU A 54 -7.59 9.16 13.50
C GLU A 54 -8.07 7.76 13.88
N GLN A 55 -8.50 6.94 12.91
CA GLN A 55 -8.89 5.55 13.18
C GLN A 55 -7.74 4.73 13.78
N ILE A 56 -6.51 4.91 13.29
CA ILE A 56 -5.34 4.20 13.85
C ILE A 56 -5.07 4.67 15.27
N LYS A 57 -5.06 5.98 15.53
CA LYS A 57 -4.84 6.54 16.86
C LYS A 57 -5.89 6.06 17.85
N ASN A 58 -7.16 6.13 17.48
CA ASN A 58 -8.28 5.69 18.31
C ASN A 58 -8.24 4.17 18.56
N SER A 59 -7.80 3.37 17.58
CA SER A 59 -7.61 1.91 17.78
C SER A 59 -6.36 1.55 18.60
N ALA A 60 -5.41 2.47 18.75
CA ALA A 60 -4.14 2.26 19.44
C ALA A 60 -4.16 2.75 20.91
N LEU A 61 -5.25 3.41 21.34
CA LEU A 61 -5.47 3.81 22.72
C LEU A 61 -6.48 2.84 23.36
N PRO A 62 -6.04 1.90 24.22
CA PRO A 62 -6.97 1.21 25.11
C PRO A 62 -7.52 2.24 26.11
N GLU A 63 -8.84 2.22 26.35
CA GLU A 63 -9.49 2.93 27.47
C GLU A 63 -8.85 2.59 28.82
#